data_AF-A0A1B6C363-F1
#
_entry.id   AF-A0A1B6C363-F1
#
_cell.length_a   1.000
_cell.length_b   1.000
_cell.length_c   1.000
_cell.angle_alpha   90.00
_cell.angle_beta   90.00
_cell.angle_gamma   90.00
#
_symmetry.space_group_name_H-M   'P 1'
#
loop_
_entity.id
_entity.type
_entity.pdbx_description
1 polymer ?
#
loop_
_entity_poly.entity_id
_entity_poly.type
_entity_poly.pdbx_seq_one_letter_code
_entity_poly.pdbx_strand_id
1 'polypeptide(L)'
;MWSDEKMLHVILTTGGTGPAPRDVTPEATQNVIEKKLPGMALAMAKGSLEKTPMAMLSRAICGIRNQTLIINLPGSKKGCTECLEFVIQSIPHAVGLIRNWVIEVSQTHHLLQTIDGVKNEKSETFSKDMLNESTLKETKNISFPECIHKKTSKVDTSLVARRLRSSPYPMIRFEESLKILDNVVKEMPKISKSVAIRDAFGLVSSEKIFAKYNLPPFPASIKDGYAVKVSDGSGLRKVVADSIAGSEPGKRILKDGECVRINTGAPVPEGADAVVQVEDTELIAEDDDGRKEISINILIPPTVNQDIRPVGSDLKKGQIISSNNGIPLSSQDLALFAAAGVQNIQVFKE
;
A
#
# COMPACT_ATOMS: atom_id res chain seq x y z
N MET A 1 -45.78 15.72 -9.28
CA MET A 1 -44.63 15.33 -10.15
C MET A 1 -45.08 14.21 -11.08
N TRP A 2 -44.57 14.12 -12.32
CA TRP A 2 -45.05 13.10 -13.28
C TRP A 2 -44.94 11.65 -12.78
N SER A 3 -43.98 11.32 -11.92
CA SER A 3 -43.88 10.01 -11.25
C SER A 3 -45.09 9.70 -10.36
N ASP A 4 -45.65 10.72 -9.71
CA ASP A 4 -46.67 10.58 -8.66
C ASP A 4 -48.08 10.66 -9.25
N GLU A 5 -48.27 11.53 -10.25
CA GLU A 5 -49.57 11.76 -10.89
C GLU A 5 -49.82 10.86 -12.09
N LYS A 6 -48.78 10.57 -12.89
CA LYS A 6 -48.90 9.81 -14.14
C LYS A 6 -48.38 8.38 -14.04
N MET A 7 -47.80 8.00 -12.91
CA MET A 7 -47.25 6.65 -12.65
C MET A 7 -46.37 6.11 -13.77
N LEU A 8 -45.52 6.96 -14.36
CA LEU A 8 -44.61 6.57 -15.43
C LEU A 8 -43.63 5.49 -14.95
N HIS A 9 -43.25 4.57 -15.83
CA HIS A 9 -42.28 3.52 -15.49
C HIS A 9 -40.84 4.05 -15.46
N VAL A 10 -40.51 4.93 -16.41
CA VAL A 10 -39.18 5.51 -16.58
C VAL A 10 -39.31 6.99 -16.92
N ILE A 11 -38.49 7.83 -16.29
CA ILE A 11 -38.28 9.23 -16.62
C ILE A 11 -36.81 9.40 -17.02
N LEU A 12 -36.59 9.88 -18.23
CA LEU A 12 -35.28 10.26 -18.73
C LEU A 12 -35.19 11.78 -18.73
N THR A 13 -34.18 12.32 -18.06
CA THR A 13 -33.86 13.76 -18.15
C THR A 13 -32.65 13.93 -19.04
N THR A 14 -32.57 15.04 -19.77
CA THR A 14 -31.44 15.34 -20.64
C THR A 14 -30.85 16.70 -20.29
N GLY A 15 -29.51 16.78 -20.28
CA GLY A 15 -28.80 18.01 -19.99
C GLY A 15 -28.64 18.34 -18.51
N GLY A 16 -27.88 19.39 -18.24
CA GLY A 16 -27.64 19.91 -16.89
C GLY A 16 -26.88 18.96 -15.94
N THR A 17 -26.14 17.98 -16.48
CA THR A 17 -25.30 17.05 -15.71
C THR A 17 -23.82 17.48 -15.63
N GLY A 18 -23.43 18.56 -16.30
CA GLY A 18 -22.05 19.06 -16.30
C GLY A 18 -21.68 19.82 -15.02
N PRO A 19 -20.48 20.42 -14.96
CA PRO A 19 -20.03 21.18 -13.80
C PRO A 19 -20.40 22.67 -13.83
N ALA A 20 -21.10 23.17 -14.87
CA ALA A 20 -21.39 24.59 -14.99
C ALA A 20 -22.43 25.03 -13.93
N PRO A 21 -22.44 26.30 -13.48
CA PRO A 21 -23.41 26.78 -12.49
C PRO A 21 -24.90 26.60 -12.88
N ARG A 22 -25.18 26.52 -14.19
CA ARG A 22 -26.53 26.25 -14.73
C ARG A 22 -26.92 24.77 -14.73
N ASP A 23 -25.96 23.87 -14.55
CA ASP A 23 -26.16 22.44 -14.60
C ASP A 23 -26.65 21.97 -13.22
N VAL A 24 -27.96 21.77 -13.06
CA VAL A 24 -28.59 21.47 -11.76
C VAL A 24 -29.42 20.19 -11.76
N THR A 25 -29.39 19.43 -12.85
CA THR A 25 -30.25 18.24 -13.01
C THR A 25 -29.93 17.15 -11.98
N PRO A 26 -28.67 16.88 -11.61
CA PRO A 26 -28.35 15.95 -10.52
C PRO A 26 -28.93 16.39 -9.18
N GLU A 27 -28.80 17.66 -8.81
CA GLU A 27 -29.38 18.22 -7.57
C GLU A 27 -30.90 18.11 -7.55
N ALA A 28 -31.54 18.47 -8.68
CA ALA A 28 -32.98 18.37 -8.83
C ALA A 28 -33.47 16.92 -8.70
N THR A 29 -32.81 15.98 -9.39
CA THR A 29 -33.12 14.55 -9.25
C THR A 29 -32.85 14.08 -7.81
N GLN A 30 -31.78 14.56 -7.19
CA GLN A 30 -31.36 14.12 -5.85
C GLN A 30 -32.39 14.49 -4.78
N ASN A 31 -33.02 15.64 -4.92
CA ASN A 31 -34.04 16.13 -4.00
C ASN A 31 -35.37 15.36 -4.10
N VAL A 32 -35.58 14.57 -5.16
CA VAL A 32 -36.87 13.94 -5.44
C VAL A 32 -36.85 12.42 -5.36
N ILE A 33 -35.69 11.80 -5.55
CA ILE A 33 -35.54 10.34 -5.44
C ILE A 33 -35.55 9.90 -3.98
N GLU A 34 -36.20 8.77 -3.72
CA GLU A 34 -36.22 8.09 -2.42
C GLU A 34 -35.06 7.10 -2.28
N LYS A 35 -34.62 6.53 -3.42
CA LYS A 35 -33.54 5.54 -3.45
C LYS A 35 -32.59 5.79 -4.62
N LYS A 36 -31.29 5.90 -4.33
CA LYS A 36 -30.25 6.04 -5.37
C LYS A 36 -29.95 4.69 -6.04
N LEU A 37 -29.61 4.74 -7.33
CA LEU A 37 -29.10 3.61 -8.13
C LEU A 37 -27.71 3.94 -8.68
N PRO A 38 -26.67 4.02 -7.83
CA PRO A 38 -25.34 4.46 -8.24
C PRO A 38 -24.70 3.53 -9.29
N GLY A 39 -25.03 2.24 -9.29
CA GLY A 39 -24.50 1.28 -10.28
C GLY A 39 -24.83 1.65 -11.73
N MET A 40 -26.03 2.19 -12.00
CA MET A 40 -26.39 2.63 -13.35
C MET A 40 -25.63 3.89 -13.77
N ALA A 41 -25.48 4.85 -12.85
CA ALA A 41 -24.69 6.06 -13.10
C ALA A 41 -23.22 5.73 -13.37
N LEU A 42 -22.64 4.80 -12.60
CA LEU A 42 -21.28 4.30 -12.78
C LEU A 42 -21.12 3.55 -14.10
N ALA A 43 -22.09 2.72 -14.50
CA ALA A 43 -22.06 2.03 -15.79
C ALA A 43 -22.03 3.02 -16.97
N MET A 44 -22.87 4.06 -16.92
CA MET A 44 -22.84 5.14 -17.92
C MET A 44 -21.49 5.86 -17.91
N ALA A 45 -20.99 6.26 -16.73
CA ALA A 45 -19.70 6.95 -16.62
C ALA A 45 -18.55 6.11 -17.17
N LYS A 46 -18.49 4.82 -16.84
CA LYS A 46 -17.47 3.88 -17.34
C LYS A 46 -17.52 3.77 -18.86
N GLY A 47 -18.68 3.49 -19.44
CA GLY A 47 -18.82 3.37 -20.89
C GLY A 47 -18.53 4.68 -21.63
N SER A 48 -18.90 5.82 -21.05
CA SER A 48 -18.60 7.13 -21.63
C SER A 48 -17.11 7.48 -21.56
N LEU A 49 -16.38 7.07 -20.52
CA LEU A 49 -14.94 7.28 -20.40
C LEU A 49 -14.13 6.55 -21.47
N GLU A 50 -14.62 5.40 -21.95
CA GLU A 50 -14.01 4.68 -23.08
C GLU A 50 -14.14 5.47 -24.39
N LYS A 51 -15.13 6.37 -24.51
CA LYS A 51 -15.38 7.19 -25.71
C LYS A 51 -14.75 8.58 -25.62
N THR A 52 -14.71 9.19 -24.44
CA THR A 52 -14.11 10.50 -24.24
C THR A 52 -13.68 10.72 -22.78
N PRO A 53 -12.48 11.26 -22.54
CA PRO A 53 -12.03 11.61 -21.19
C PRO A 53 -12.94 12.69 -20.55
N MET A 54 -13.60 13.52 -21.35
CA MET A 54 -14.50 14.58 -20.85
C MET A 54 -15.71 14.04 -20.08
N ALA A 55 -16.02 12.74 -20.23
CA ALA A 55 -17.09 12.07 -19.48
C ALA A 55 -16.89 12.15 -17.96
N MET A 56 -15.65 12.31 -17.48
CA MET A 56 -15.36 12.44 -16.04
C MET A 56 -16.03 13.66 -15.39
N LEU A 57 -16.44 14.65 -16.17
CA LEU A 57 -17.07 15.88 -15.67
C LEU A 57 -18.59 15.72 -15.47
N SER A 58 -19.18 14.60 -15.88
CA SER A 58 -20.61 14.34 -15.71
C SER A 58 -20.94 13.95 -14.27
N ARG A 59 -21.93 14.64 -13.69
CA ARG A 59 -22.47 14.40 -12.35
C ARG A 59 -23.82 13.66 -12.41
N ALA A 60 -24.10 12.96 -13.51
CA ALA A 60 -25.37 12.25 -13.70
C ALA A 60 -25.67 11.28 -12.55
N ILE A 61 -26.92 11.26 -12.10
CA ILE A 61 -27.41 10.30 -11.10
C ILE A 61 -28.57 9.49 -11.66
N CYS A 62 -28.79 8.32 -11.06
CA CYS A 62 -29.98 7.51 -11.30
C CYS A 62 -30.62 7.20 -9.95
N GLY A 63 -31.94 7.09 -9.93
CA GLY A 63 -32.66 6.77 -8.71
C GLY A 63 -34.11 6.40 -8.95
N ILE A 64 -34.81 6.15 -7.85
CA ILE A 64 -36.20 5.73 -7.83
C ILE A 64 -36.99 6.74 -7.03
N ARG A 65 -38.13 7.15 -7.56
CA ARG A 65 -39.18 7.87 -6.83
C ARG A 65 -40.47 7.09 -6.95
N ASN A 66 -41.10 6.73 -5.83
CA ASN A 66 -42.25 5.85 -5.77
C ASN A 66 -42.01 4.54 -6.58
N GLN A 67 -42.62 4.42 -7.77
CA GLN A 67 -42.48 3.26 -8.66
C GLN A 67 -41.93 3.63 -10.05
N THR A 68 -41.16 4.71 -10.12
CA THR A 68 -40.59 5.26 -11.35
C THR A 68 -39.07 5.28 -11.28
N LEU A 69 -38.42 4.72 -12.31
CA LEU A 69 -36.98 4.84 -12.51
C LEU A 69 -36.65 6.20 -13.13
N ILE A 70 -35.73 6.95 -12.54
CA ILE A 70 -35.26 8.24 -13.05
C ILE A 70 -33.79 8.13 -13.44
N ILE A 71 -33.45 8.51 -14.67
CA ILE A 71 -32.08 8.48 -15.22
C ILE A 71 -31.72 9.86 -15.78
N ASN A 72 -30.61 10.43 -15.31
CA ASN A 72 -30.04 11.64 -15.88
C ASN A 72 -29.12 11.31 -17.06
N LEU A 73 -29.41 11.88 -18.23
CA LEU A 73 -28.61 11.75 -19.44
C LEU A 73 -27.94 13.09 -19.79
N PRO A 74 -26.77 13.06 -20.47
CA PRO A 74 -26.10 14.27 -20.94
C PRO A 74 -26.96 15.10 -21.92
N GLY A 75 -26.61 16.37 -22.08
CA GLY A 75 -27.38 17.29 -22.95
C GLY A 75 -27.11 17.15 -24.44
N SER A 76 -25.95 16.63 -24.84
CA SER A 76 -25.65 16.41 -26.26
C SER A 76 -26.40 15.18 -26.76
N LYS A 77 -26.97 15.26 -27.98
CA LYS A 77 -27.68 14.12 -28.61
C LYS A 77 -26.81 12.86 -28.62
N LYS A 78 -25.54 13.01 -29.00
CA LYS A 78 -24.55 11.92 -28.98
C LYS A 78 -24.38 11.33 -27.58
N GLY A 79 -24.06 12.16 -26.58
CA GLY A 79 -23.82 11.68 -25.20
C GLY A 79 -25.06 11.03 -24.58
N CYS A 80 -26.25 11.54 -24.89
CA CYS A 80 -27.52 10.94 -24.46
C CYS A 80 -27.73 9.55 -25.05
N THR A 81 -27.55 9.38 -26.37
CA THR A 81 -27.69 8.07 -27.04
C THR A 81 -26.70 7.06 -26.47
N GLU A 82 -25.43 7.45 -26.38
CA GLU A 82 -24.38 6.56 -25.89
C GLU A 82 -24.58 6.16 -24.42
N CYS A 83 -24.93 7.11 -23.55
CA CYS A 83 -25.21 6.81 -22.14
C CYS A 83 -26.40 5.87 -21.99
N LEU A 84 -27.46 6.08 -22.78
CA LEU A 84 -28.64 5.22 -22.73
C LEU A 84 -28.31 3.80 -23.20
N GLU A 85 -27.53 3.63 -24.27
CA GLU A 85 -27.08 2.31 -24.76
C GLU A 85 -26.38 1.48 -23.68
N PHE A 86 -25.59 2.10 -22.80
CA PHE A 86 -24.88 1.39 -21.74
C PHE A 86 -25.80 0.80 -20.65
N VAL A 87 -27.02 1.33 -20.51
CA VAL A 87 -27.96 0.92 -19.45
C VAL A 87 -29.27 0.35 -19.96
N ILE A 88 -29.58 0.49 -21.25
CA ILE A 88 -30.88 0.16 -21.83
C ILE A 88 -31.32 -1.29 -21.56
N GLN A 89 -30.39 -2.23 -21.59
CA GLN A 89 -30.66 -3.65 -21.34
C GLN A 89 -31.12 -3.93 -19.89
N SER A 90 -30.69 -3.09 -18.94
CA SER A 90 -31.05 -3.24 -17.53
C SER A 90 -32.37 -2.57 -17.15
N ILE A 91 -32.88 -1.66 -17.99
CA ILE A 91 -34.07 -0.85 -17.69
C ILE A 91 -35.33 -1.73 -17.52
N PRO A 92 -35.67 -2.67 -18.42
CA PRO A 92 -36.88 -3.49 -18.26
C PRO A 92 -36.87 -4.29 -16.95
N HIS A 93 -35.73 -4.90 -16.62
CA HIS A 93 -35.57 -5.65 -15.38
C HIS A 93 -35.67 -4.74 -14.14
N ALA A 94 -35.02 -3.57 -14.17
CA ALA A 94 -35.11 -2.59 -13.09
C ALA A 94 -36.57 -2.14 -12.86
N VAL A 95 -37.32 -1.87 -13.93
CA VAL A 95 -38.76 -1.52 -13.83
C VAL A 95 -39.56 -2.68 -13.25
N GLY A 96 -39.34 -3.91 -13.71
CA GLY A 96 -40.01 -5.10 -13.18
C GLY A 96 -39.78 -5.29 -11.69
N LEU A 97 -38.55 -5.04 -11.20
CA LEU A 97 -38.22 -5.06 -9.77
C LEU A 97 -38.90 -3.93 -9.00
N ILE A 98 -38.85 -2.69 -9.51
CA ILE A 98 -39.46 -1.51 -8.87
C ILE A 98 -40.98 -1.69 -8.71
N ARG A 99 -41.63 -2.31 -9.69
CA ARG A 99 -43.09 -2.48 -9.74
C ARG A 99 -43.57 -3.85 -9.26
N ASN A 100 -42.65 -4.69 -8.79
CA ASN A 100 -42.92 -6.03 -8.29
C ASN A 100 -43.67 -6.93 -9.33
N TRP A 101 -43.25 -6.87 -10.59
CA TRP A 101 -43.76 -7.71 -11.67
C TRP A 101 -43.11 -9.10 -11.64
N VAL A 102 -43.64 -9.96 -10.77
CA VAL A 102 -43.07 -11.27 -10.37
C VAL A 102 -42.78 -12.21 -11.55
N ILE A 103 -43.57 -12.16 -12.63
CA ILE A 103 -43.47 -13.10 -13.77
C ILE A 103 -42.25 -12.76 -14.67
N GLU A 104 -41.96 -11.48 -14.93
CA GLU A 104 -40.87 -11.05 -15.83
C GLU A 104 -39.49 -11.12 -15.16
N VAL A 105 -39.43 -10.87 -13.85
CA VAL A 105 -38.20 -10.96 -13.05
C VAL A 105 -37.67 -12.39 -12.99
N SER A 106 -38.56 -13.38 -12.83
CA SER A 106 -38.20 -14.81 -12.79
C SER A 106 -37.66 -15.32 -14.12
N GLN A 107 -38.17 -14.82 -15.25
CA GLN A 107 -37.68 -15.17 -16.59
C GLN A 107 -36.30 -14.56 -16.88
N THR A 108 -36.05 -13.31 -16.45
CA THR A 108 -34.75 -12.64 -16.62
C THR A 108 -33.66 -13.31 -15.78
N HIS A 109 -33.97 -13.71 -14.54
CA HIS A 109 -33.04 -14.48 -13.72
C HIS A 109 -32.70 -15.84 -14.32
N HIS A 110 -33.68 -16.55 -14.90
CA HIS A 110 -33.44 -17.80 -15.63
C HIS A 110 -32.56 -17.59 -16.87
N LEU A 111 -32.76 -16.50 -17.63
CA LEU A 111 -31.95 -16.16 -18.80
C LEU A 111 -30.50 -15.81 -18.46
N LEU A 112 -30.26 -15.01 -17.41
CA LEU A 112 -28.90 -14.67 -16.97
C LEU A 112 -28.15 -15.90 -16.43
N GLN A 113 -28.85 -16.79 -15.71
CA GLN A 113 -28.27 -18.06 -15.23
C GLN A 113 -28.00 -19.06 -16.36
N THR A 114 -28.71 -18.98 -17.49
CA THR A 114 -28.47 -19.84 -18.66
C THR A 114 -27.39 -19.26 -19.58
N ILE A 115 -27.20 -17.95 -19.65
CA ILE A 115 -26.09 -17.32 -20.42
C ILE A 115 -24.72 -17.71 -19.83
N ASP A 116 -24.60 -17.85 -18.51
CA ASP A 116 -23.38 -18.40 -17.88
C ASP A 116 -23.19 -19.91 -18.14
N GLY A 117 -24.23 -20.61 -18.57
CA GLY A 117 -24.24 -22.06 -18.82
C GLY A 117 -24.02 -22.50 -20.27
N VAL A 118 -24.08 -21.60 -21.26
CA VAL A 118 -24.07 -21.95 -22.70
C VAL A 118 -22.78 -21.50 -23.41
N LYS A 119 -21.66 -21.35 -22.70
CA LYS A 119 -20.33 -21.23 -23.35
C LYS A 119 -19.76 -22.57 -23.87
N ASN A 120 -20.51 -23.66 -23.80
CA ASN A 120 -20.18 -24.92 -24.45
C ASN A 120 -21.24 -25.30 -25.49
N GLU A 121 -20.77 -25.41 -26.74
CA GLU A 121 -21.38 -26.03 -27.92
C GLU A 121 -22.18 -25.15 -28.91
N LYS A 122 -21.43 -24.72 -29.95
CA LYS A 122 -21.75 -24.44 -31.36
C LYS A 122 -23.21 -24.18 -31.80
N SER A 123 -23.43 -22.98 -32.34
CA SER A 123 -24.04 -22.83 -33.68
C SER A 123 -23.46 -21.61 -34.41
N GLU A 124 -22.98 -21.85 -35.63
CA GLU A 124 -22.44 -20.93 -36.64
C GLU A 124 -23.45 -19.79 -36.94
N THR A 125 -23.12 -18.54 -37.24
CA THR A 125 -22.20 -17.97 -38.23
C THR A 125 -22.12 -16.45 -37.95
N PHE A 126 -20.93 -15.85 -37.99
CA PHE A 126 -20.61 -14.60 -38.71
C PHE A 126 -19.15 -14.18 -38.39
N SER A 127 -18.31 -14.43 -39.40
CA SER A 127 -17.08 -13.72 -39.80
C SER A 127 -15.95 -13.45 -38.78
N LYS A 128 -14.88 -14.23 -39.00
CA LYS A 128 -13.49 -14.05 -38.57
C LYS A 128 -12.94 -12.66 -38.91
N ASP A 129 -12.15 -12.06 -38.03
CA ASP A 129 -10.68 -12.08 -38.14
C ASP A 129 -10.01 -11.34 -36.97
N MET A 130 -8.86 -11.88 -36.58
CA MET A 130 -7.85 -11.35 -35.64
C MET A 130 -8.21 -11.38 -34.14
N LEU A 131 -7.60 -12.31 -33.40
CA LEU A 131 -6.68 -12.03 -32.28
C LEU A 131 -6.08 -13.34 -31.75
N ASN A 132 -4.75 -13.34 -31.60
CA ASN A 132 -3.89 -14.51 -31.40
C ASN A 132 -4.11 -15.25 -30.06
N GLU A 133 -3.87 -16.56 -30.12
CA GLU A 133 -4.14 -17.61 -29.15
C GLU A 133 -3.12 -17.73 -27.99
N SER A 134 -2.38 -16.66 -27.66
CA SER A 134 -1.27 -16.72 -26.69
C SER A 134 -1.58 -16.16 -25.29
N THR A 135 -2.79 -15.65 -25.03
CA THR A 135 -3.07 -14.86 -23.79
C THR A 135 -4.03 -15.55 -22.80
N LEU A 136 -4.45 -16.80 -23.05
CA LEU A 136 -5.50 -17.48 -22.26
C LEU A 136 -5.00 -18.54 -21.27
N LYS A 137 -3.70 -18.59 -20.96
CA LYS A 137 -3.15 -19.61 -20.05
C LYS A 137 -2.97 -19.18 -18.58
N GLU A 138 -3.25 -17.93 -18.19
CA GLU A 138 -2.88 -17.46 -16.84
C GLU A 138 -4.03 -17.20 -15.83
N THR A 139 -5.30 -17.36 -16.18
CA THR A 139 -6.40 -16.99 -15.24
C THR A 139 -7.03 -18.16 -14.45
N LYS A 140 -6.41 -19.34 -14.40
CA LYS A 140 -6.99 -20.51 -13.69
C LYS A 140 -6.77 -20.56 -12.17
N ASN A 141 -6.10 -19.58 -11.55
CA ASN A 141 -5.81 -19.60 -10.10
C ASN A 141 -6.32 -18.37 -9.34
N ILE A 142 -7.62 -18.08 -9.39
CA ILE A 142 -8.25 -17.19 -8.41
C ILE A 142 -9.29 -18.00 -7.63
N SER A 143 -8.86 -18.60 -6.52
CA SER A 143 -9.77 -19.14 -5.51
C SER A 143 -10.25 -17.99 -4.63
N PHE A 144 -11.54 -17.66 -4.69
CA PHE A 144 -12.15 -16.80 -3.67
C PHE A 144 -12.20 -17.56 -2.34
N PRO A 145 -11.85 -16.94 -1.20
CA PRO A 145 -11.98 -17.58 0.10
C PRO A 145 -13.44 -17.98 0.34
N GLU A 146 -13.68 -19.27 0.57
CA GLU A 146 -15.00 -19.76 0.96
C GLU A 146 -15.37 -19.16 2.33
N CYS A 147 -16.53 -18.49 2.40
CA CYS A 147 -17.07 -18.00 3.65
C CYS A 147 -17.36 -19.19 4.60
N ILE A 148 -16.68 -19.22 5.75
CA ILE A 148 -16.76 -20.29 6.76
C ILE A 148 -18.19 -20.49 7.32
N HIS A 149 -19.11 -19.55 7.08
CA HIS A 149 -20.51 -19.64 7.52
C HIS A 149 -21.40 -20.62 6.73
N LYS A 150 -20.86 -21.33 5.73
CA LYS A 150 -21.68 -22.12 4.80
C LYS A 150 -22.28 -23.43 5.34
N LYS A 151 -22.26 -23.72 6.65
CA LYS A 151 -22.81 -24.99 7.17
C LYS A 151 -24.01 -24.91 8.12
N THR A 152 -24.42 -23.74 8.62
CA THR A 152 -25.56 -23.68 9.56
C THR A 152 -26.30 -22.35 9.50
N SER A 153 -26.88 -22.01 8.35
CA SER A 153 -28.00 -21.06 8.40
C SER A 153 -29.10 -21.70 9.25
N LYS A 154 -29.47 -21.07 10.38
CA LYS A 154 -30.63 -21.47 11.19
C LYS A 154 -31.97 -21.28 10.44
N VAL A 155 -31.93 -20.71 9.25
CA VAL A 155 -33.10 -20.46 8.40
C VAL A 155 -33.20 -21.58 7.37
N ASP A 156 -34.20 -22.44 7.54
CA ASP A 156 -34.61 -23.42 6.54
C ASP A 156 -35.34 -22.70 5.40
N THR A 157 -34.70 -22.65 4.23
CA THR A 157 -35.21 -21.96 3.06
C THR A 157 -36.29 -22.76 2.33
N SER A 158 -36.47 -24.05 2.63
CA SER A 158 -37.47 -24.91 1.98
C SER A 158 -38.91 -24.67 2.48
N LEU A 159 -39.06 -24.20 3.72
CA LEU A 159 -40.36 -23.98 4.36
C LEU A 159 -40.98 -22.62 4.03
N VAL A 160 -41.27 -22.38 2.75
CA VAL A 160 -41.74 -21.07 2.21
C VAL A 160 -42.89 -20.46 3.01
N ALA A 161 -43.91 -21.25 3.38
CA ALA A 161 -45.07 -20.77 4.12
C ALA A 161 -44.75 -20.37 5.57
N ARG A 162 -43.76 -21.03 6.21
CA ARG A 162 -43.40 -20.83 7.63
C ARG A 162 -42.16 -19.98 7.83
N ARG A 163 -41.64 -19.34 6.78
CA ARG A 163 -40.53 -18.39 6.89
C ARG A 163 -40.88 -17.26 7.85
N LEU A 164 -39.94 -16.91 8.72
CA LEU A 164 -40.06 -15.75 9.59
C LEU A 164 -40.40 -14.51 8.76
N ARG A 165 -41.44 -13.78 9.17
CA ARG A 165 -41.89 -12.53 8.51
C ARG A 165 -41.11 -11.30 9.00
N SER A 166 -40.23 -11.49 9.98
CA SER A 166 -39.28 -10.51 10.51
C SER A 166 -37.92 -11.19 10.72
N SER A 167 -36.84 -10.43 10.64
CA SER A 167 -35.50 -10.94 10.93
C SER A 167 -35.42 -11.42 12.39
N PRO A 168 -34.86 -12.60 12.69
CA PRO A 168 -34.57 -13.02 14.06
C PRO A 168 -33.43 -12.21 14.69
N TYR A 169 -32.68 -11.46 13.87
CA TYR A 169 -31.63 -10.55 14.34
C TYR A 169 -32.18 -9.12 14.41
N PRO A 170 -32.12 -8.45 15.58
CA PRO A 170 -32.56 -7.08 15.71
C PRO A 170 -31.67 -6.13 14.90
N MET A 171 -32.24 -5.02 14.44
CA MET A 171 -31.46 -3.95 13.83
C MET A 171 -30.68 -3.24 14.93
N ILE A 172 -29.35 -3.29 14.85
CA ILE A 172 -28.44 -2.65 15.80
C ILE A 172 -27.95 -1.31 15.26
N ARG A 173 -27.57 -0.40 16.16
CA ARG A 173 -26.93 0.86 15.77
C ARG A 173 -25.51 0.58 15.27
N PHE A 174 -25.01 1.48 14.42
CA PHE A 174 -23.66 1.34 13.86
C PHE A 174 -22.59 1.27 14.95
N GLU A 175 -22.69 2.10 16.00
CA GLU A 175 -21.73 2.11 17.11
C GLU A 175 -21.74 0.81 17.92
N GLU A 176 -22.91 0.17 18.03
CA GLU A 176 -23.06 -1.12 18.69
C GLU A 176 -22.44 -2.24 17.83
N SER A 177 -22.60 -2.17 16.51
CA SER A 177 -21.96 -3.10 15.58
C SER A 177 -20.42 -3.06 15.67
N LEU A 178 -19.84 -1.86 15.83
CA LEU A 178 -18.39 -1.70 16.02
C LEU A 178 -17.91 -2.32 17.33
N LYS A 179 -18.66 -2.15 18.43
CA LYS A 179 -18.31 -2.77 19.72
C LYS A 179 -18.34 -4.29 19.66
N ILE A 180 -19.32 -4.86 18.97
CA ILE A 180 -19.41 -6.30 18.77
C ILE A 180 -18.20 -6.78 17.95
N LEU A 181 -17.87 -6.09 16.86
CA LEU A 181 -16.69 -6.39 16.05
C LEU A 181 -15.40 -6.33 16.88
N ASP A 182 -15.20 -5.26 17.67
CA ASP A 182 -14.01 -5.12 18.52
C ASP A 182 -13.88 -6.25 19.55
N ASN A 183 -14.98 -6.67 20.17
CA ASN A 183 -14.97 -7.76 21.13
C ASN A 183 -14.61 -9.10 20.47
N VAL A 184 -15.21 -9.39 19.30
CA VAL A 184 -14.88 -10.60 18.54
C VAL A 184 -13.41 -10.58 18.12
N VAL A 185 -12.91 -9.47 17.57
CA VAL A 185 -11.52 -9.34 17.13
C VAL A 185 -10.53 -9.48 18.30
N LYS A 186 -10.86 -8.98 19.50
CA LYS A 186 -10.01 -9.16 20.69
C LYS A 186 -9.88 -10.61 21.13
N GLU A 187 -10.93 -11.40 20.95
CA GLU A 187 -10.95 -12.82 21.30
C GLU A 187 -10.37 -13.72 20.21
N MET A 188 -10.15 -13.20 19.00
CA MET A 188 -9.57 -13.97 17.90
C MET A 188 -8.14 -14.42 18.23
N PRO A 189 -7.79 -15.68 17.96
CA PRO A 189 -6.44 -16.18 18.18
C PRO A 189 -5.45 -15.45 17.27
N LYS A 190 -4.45 -14.83 17.90
CA LYS A 190 -3.37 -14.14 17.19
C LYS A 190 -2.30 -15.14 16.76
N ILE A 191 -2.43 -15.63 15.54
CA ILE A 191 -1.47 -16.57 14.96
C ILE A 191 -0.31 -15.78 14.38
N SER A 192 0.92 -16.17 14.72
CA SER A 192 2.14 -15.57 14.16
C SER A 192 2.84 -16.54 13.21
N LYS A 193 3.57 -15.99 12.24
CA LYS A 193 4.50 -16.74 11.38
C LYS A 193 5.83 -16.00 11.30
N SER A 194 6.93 -16.76 11.18
CA SER A 194 8.24 -16.19 10.89
C SER A 194 8.36 -15.93 9.40
N VAL A 195 8.83 -14.73 9.02
CA VAL A 195 9.10 -14.36 7.64
C VAL A 195 10.47 -13.69 7.53
N ALA A 196 11.10 -13.76 6.36
CA ALA A 196 12.30 -13.00 6.08
C ALA A 196 11.95 -11.51 5.96
N ILE A 197 12.85 -10.61 6.38
CA ILE A 197 12.58 -9.16 6.37
C ILE A 197 12.24 -8.62 4.97
N ARG A 198 12.78 -9.22 3.91
CA ARG A 198 12.49 -8.85 2.50
C ARG A 198 11.03 -9.09 2.10
N ASP A 199 10.36 -10.03 2.77
CA ASP A 199 8.99 -10.45 2.48
C ASP A 199 8.00 -9.86 3.49
N ALA A 200 8.46 -8.95 4.36
CA ALA A 200 7.69 -8.43 5.49
C ALA A 200 7.02 -7.07 5.24
N PHE A 201 7.20 -6.48 4.05
CA PHE A 201 6.61 -5.18 3.72
C PHE A 201 5.09 -5.23 3.80
N GLY A 202 4.48 -4.28 4.52
CA GLY A 202 3.03 -4.22 4.73
C GLY A 202 2.47 -5.21 5.75
N LEU A 203 3.29 -6.13 6.28
CA LEU A 203 2.88 -7.02 7.36
C LEU A 203 3.02 -6.33 8.72
N VAL A 204 2.30 -6.82 9.73
CA VAL A 204 2.37 -6.29 11.09
C VAL A 204 3.19 -7.22 11.96
N SER A 205 4.28 -6.71 12.55
CA SER A 205 5.10 -7.46 13.51
C SER A 205 4.24 -7.97 14.66
N SER A 206 4.46 -9.20 15.14
CA SER A 206 3.75 -9.73 16.32
C SER A 206 4.56 -9.64 17.62
N GLU A 207 5.81 -9.21 17.54
CA GLU A 207 6.72 -9.04 18.67
C GLU A 207 7.54 -7.76 18.58
N LYS A 208 8.16 -7.37 19.70
CA LYS A 208 9.16 -6.31 19.70
C LYS A 208 10.41 -6.81 18.99
N ILE A 209 10.99 -5.94 18.16
CA ILE A 209 12.21 -6.24 17.43
C ILE A 209 13.36 -5.51 18.09
N PHE A 210 14.48 -6.22 18.27
CA PHE A 210 15.66 -5.73 18.97
C PHE A 210 16.87 -5.74 18.05
N ALA A 211 17.77 -4.78 18.24
CA ALA A 211 19.04 -4.75 17.53
C ALA A 211 19.97 -5.89 17.96
N LYS A 212 20.55 -6.63 17.00
CA LYS A 212 21.44 -7.76 17.31
C LYS A 212 22.89 -7.34 17.55
N TYR A 213 23.30 -6.22 16.98
CA TYR A 213 24.66 -5.69 17.07
C TYR A 213 24.64 -4.19 17.37
N ASN A 214 25.80 -3.67 17.79
CA ASN A 214 26.02 -2.23 17.86
C ASN A 214 26.26 -1.66 16.46
N LEU A 215 25.81 -0.43 16.21
CA LEU A 215 26.14 0.35 15.03
C LEU A 215 26.73 1.71 15.46
N PRO A 216 27.96 2.06 15.07
CA PRO A 216 28.95 1.16 14.47
C PRO A 216 29.39 0.04 15.46
N PRO A 217 29.89 -1.11 14.98
CA PRO A 217 30.31 -2.24 15.84
C PRO A 217 31.70 -2.05 16.45
N PHE A 218 32.48 -1.10 15.95
CA PHE A 218 33.79 -0.66 16.43
C PHE A 218 33.83 0.88 16.43
N PRO A 219 34.78 1.52 17.14
CA PRO A 219 34.97 2.97 17.01
C PRO A 219 35.34 3.29 15.55
N ALA A 220 34.55 4.14 14.89
CA ALA A 220 34.66 4.39 13.46
C ALA A 220 34.99 5.85 13.18
N SER A 221 35.81 6.11 12.17
CA SER A 221 36.12 7.48 11.76
C SER A 221 34.90 8.18 11.16
N ILE A 222 34.70 9.45 11.51
CA ILE A 222 33.72 10.37 10.88
C ILE A 222 34.31 11.00 9.60
N LYS A 223 35.64 11.08 9.50
CA LYS A 223 36.37 11.84 8.48
C LYS A 223 37.40 10.98 7.75
N ASP A 224 37.79 11.43 6.56
CA ASP A 224 39.04 10.99 5.94
C ASP A 224 40.20 11.80 6.54
N GLY A 225 41.28 11.13 6.92
CA GLY A 225 42.42 11.78 7.56
C GLY A 225 43.33 10.81 8.31
N TYR A 226 43.66 11.12 9.57
CA TYR A 226 44.64 10.36 10.35
C TYR A 226 44.16 10.08 11.76
N ALA A 227 44.19 8.82 12.16
CA ALA A 227 44.04 8.41 13.55
C ALA A 227 45.34 8.69 14.30
N VAL A 228 45.24 9.44 15.40
CA VAL A 228 46.36 9.99 16.16
C VAL A 228 46.13 9.82 17.67
N LYS A 229 47.19 10.06 18.45
CA LYS A 229 47.12 10.22 19.90
C LYS A 229 47.07 11.71 20.25
N VAL A 230 46.10 12.11 21.05
CA VAL A 230 45.92 13.50 21.49
C VAL A 230 47.09 13.96 22.35
N SER A 231 47.73 13.05 23.09
CA SER A 231 48.93 13.33 23.88
C SER A 231 50.09 13.91 23.07
N ASP A 232 50.13 13.61 21.77
CA ASP A 232 51.23 14.04 20.90
C ASP A 232 51.03 15.49 20.40
N GLY A 233 49.82 16.05 20.53
CA GLY A 233 49.48 17.41 20.12
C GLY A 233 49.52 17.63 18.59
N SER A 234 49.96 18.82 18.19
CA SER A 234 50.28 19.16 16.79
C SER A 234 51.73 18.75 16.44
N GLY A 235 52.08 18.76 15.15
CA GLY A 235 53.45 18.48 14.68
C GLY A 235 53.59 17.21 13.84
N LEU A 236 54.83 16.85 13.57
CA LEU A 236 55.19 15.74 12.67
C LEU A 236 54.69 14.38 13.19
N ARG A 237 54.08 13.59 12.31
CA ARG A 237 53.69 12.20 12.53
C ARG A 237 54.23 11.31 11.44
N LYS A 238 54.66 10.11 11.83
CA LYS A 238 55.01 9.06 10.88
C LYS A 238 53.75 8.28 10.51
N VAL A 239 53.43 8.21 9.23
CA VAL A 239 52.32 7.38 8.73
C VAL A 239 52.80 5.94 8.68
N VAL A 240 52.17 5.05 9.44
CA VAL A 240 52.66 3.67 9.62
C VAL A 240 51.76 2.58 9.05
N ALA A 241 50.51 2.91 8.74
CA ALA A 241 49.54 2.02 8.13
C ALA A 241 48.35 2.79 7.55
N ASP A 242 47.52 2.08 6.79
CA ASP A 242 46.21 2.51 6.32
C ASP A 242 45.10 1.71 7.04
N SER A 243 44.01 2.37 7.40
CA SER A 243 42.76 1.77 7.87
C SER A 243 41.63 2.18 6.93
N ILE A 244 41.09 1.20 6.20
CA ILE A 244 40.08 1.43 5.17
C ILE A 244 38.74 0.82 5.57
N ALA A 245 37.65 1.34 5.02
CA ALA A 245 36.33 0.77 5.27
C ALA A 245 36.28 -0.71 4.83
N GLY A 246 35.80 -1.58 5.72
CA GLY A 246 35.70 -3.02 5.49
C GLY A 246 36.92 -3.84 5.90
N SER A 247 38.04 -3.21 6.30
CA SER A 247 39.13 -3.94 6.95
C SER A 247 38.79 -4.28 8.40
N GLU A 248 39.33 -5.38 8.92
CA GLU A 248 39.27 -5.64 10.35
C GLU A 248 40.03 -4.56 11.14
N PRO A 249 39.63 -4.26 12.39
CA PRO A 249 40.42 -3.40 13.27
C PRO A 249 41.85 -3.94 13.37
N GLY A 250 42.83 -3.16 12.93
CA GLY A 250 44.22 -3.57 12.96
C GLY A 250 44.68 -3.85 14.38
N LYS A 251 45.41 -4.96 14.60
CA LYS A 251 46.01 -5.30 15.91
C LYS A 251 47.21 -4.43 16.31
N ARG A 252 47.55 -3.45 15.46
CA ARG A 252 48.68 -2.56 15.71
C ARG A 252 48.25 -1.50 16.72
N ILE A 253 48.90 -1.50 17.86
CA ILE A 253 48.76 -0.43 18.84
C ILE A 253 49.58 0.77 18.37
N LEU A 254 48.93 1.93 18.28
CA LEU A 254 49.56 3.18 17.86
C LEU A 254 50.58 3.66 18.91
N LYS A 255 51.82 3.89 18.46
CA LYS A 255 52.89 4.44 19.31
C LYS A 255 52.94 5.96 19.22
N ASP A 256 53.61 6.59 20.18
CA ASP A 256 53.78 8.04 20.22
C ASP A 256 54.53 8.53 18.97
N GLY A 257 54.02 9.60 18.35
CA GLY A 257 54.53 10.16 17.10
C GLY A 257 54.18 9.37 15.84
N GLU A 258 53.44 8.26 15.94
CA GLU A 258 52.89 7.51 14.80
C GLU A 258 51.44 7.94 14.53
N CYS A 259 51.01 7.82 13.27
CA CYS A 259 49.60 7.95 12.87
C CYS A 259 49.21 6.88 11.84
N VAL A 260 47.91 6.60 11.75
CA VAL A 260 47.35 5.69 10.75
C VAL A 260 46.45 6.50 9.83
N ARG A 261 46.71 6.44 8.53
CA ARG A 261 45.83 7.03 7.51
C ARG A 261 44.50 6.29 7.55
N ILE A 262 43.40 7.01 7.68
CA ILE A 262 42.08 6.44 7.96
C ILE A 262 41.01 7.08 7.09
N ASN A 263 40.14 6.25 6.52
CA ASN A 263 38.99 6.72 5.76
C ASN A 263 37.72 6.76 6.62
N THR A 264 36.73 7.50 6.15
CA THR A 264 35.40 7.58 6.74
C THR A 264 34.79 6.19 6.89
N GLY A 265 34.31 5.89 8.10
CA GLY A 265 33.72 4.60 8.45
C GLY A 265 34.72 3.46 8.72
N ALA A 266 36.03 3.69 8.53
CA ALA A 266 37.06 2.71 8.86
C ALA A 266 37.25 2.60 10.39
N PRO A 267 37.72 1.44 10.88
CA PRO A 267 37.96 1.23 12.30
C PRO A 267 39.15 2.07 12.79
N VAL A 268 38.94 2.76 13.92
CA VAL A 268 40.01 3.46 14.62
C VAL A 268 40.94 2.43 15.27
N PRO A 269 42.27 2.51 15.03
CA PRO A 269 43.24 1.55 15.57
C PRO A 269 43.37 1.68 17.09
N GLU A 270 43.79 0.59 17.73
CA GLU A 270 44.04 0.57 19.17
C GLU A 270 45.13 1.59 19.55
N GLY A 271 44.90 2.35 20.62
CA GLY A 271 45.83 3.38 21.09
C GLY A 271 45.61 4.78 20.50
N ALA A 272 44.84 4.92 19.41
CA ALA A 272 44.38 6.21 18.93
C ALA A 272 43.13 6.67 19.70
N ASP A 273 43.05 7.97 19.99
CA ASP A 273 41.96 8.60 20.74
C ASP A 273 41.38 9.84 20.03
N ALA A 274 41.85 10.16 18.82
CA ALA A 274 41.25 11.15 17.93
C ALA A 274 41.49 10.82 16.46
N VAL A 275 40.67 11.39 15.58
CA VAL A 275 40.94 11.50 14.15
C VAL A 275 41.09 12.98 13.80
N VAL A 276 42.11 13.30 13.01
CA VAL A 276 42.32 14.62 12.41
C VAL A 276 41.99 14.51 10.93
N GLN A 277 41.08 15.36 10.43
CA GLN A 277 40.70 15.38 9.02
C GLN A 277 41.91 15.79 8.14
N VAL A 278 41.95 15.30 6.90
CA VAL A 278 43.09 15.52 5.99
C VAL A 278 43.37 17.01 5.75
N GLU A 279 42.35 17.86 5.78
CA GLU A 279 42.45 19.31 5.59
C GLU A 279 43.24 20.01 6.69
N ASP A 280 43.33 19.42 7.89
CA ASP A 280 44.08 19.95 9.03
C ASP A 280 45.49 19.34 9.11
N THR A 281 46.01 18.85 7.98
CA THR A 281 47.33 18.24 7.86
C THR A 281 48.09 18.75 6.65
N GLU A 282 49.42 18.60 6.68
CA GLU A 282 50.31 18.90 5.56
C GLU A 282 51.21 17.68 5.28
N LEU A 283 51.32 17.28 4.02
CA LEU A 283 52.19 16.18 3.61
C LEU A 283 53.66 16.62 3.65
N ILE A 284 54.49 15.89 4.41
CA ILE A 284 55.93 16.21 4.58
C ILE A 284 56.82 15.31 3.72
N ALA A 285 56.47 14.03 3.61
CA ALA A 285 57.21 13.08 2.79
C ALA A 285 56.30 11.98 2.25
N GLU A 286 56.58 11.55 1.03
CA GLU A 286 55.92 10.46 0.31
C GLU A 286 56.95 9.47 -0.23
N ASP A 287 56.49 8.29 -0.68
CA ASP A 287 57.33 7.32 -1.38
C ASP A 287 57.65 7.76 -2.82
N ASP A 288 58.63 7.12 -3.44
CA ASP A 288 59.17 7.51 -4.76
C ASP A 288 58.09 7.54 -5.87
N ASP A 289 57.04 6.73 -5.73
CA ASP A 289 55.92 6.62 -6.69
C ASP A 289 54.72 7.52 -6.33
N GLY A 290 54.77 8.27 -5.21
CA GLY A 290 53.69 9.15 -4.73
C GLY A 290 52.41 8.41 -4.32
N ARG A 291 52.51 7.12 -3.99
CA ARG A 291 51.36 6.26 -3.64
C ARG A 291 51.16 6.13 -2.14
N LYS A 292 52.20 6.40 -1.35
CA LYS A 292 52.16 6.31 0.10
C LYS A 292 52.72 7.55 0.75
N GLU A 293 51.96 8.05 1.70
CA GLU A 293 52.40 9.08 2.61
C GLU A 293 53.33 8.43 3.66
N ILE A 294 54.51 9.01 3.87
CA ILE A 294 55.51 8.52 4.84
C ILE A 294 55.41 9.32 6.14
N SER A 295 55.23 10.64 6.03
CA SER A 295 55.06 11.53 7.18
C SER A 295 54.22 12.74 6.84
N ILE A 296 53.43 13.17 7.82
CA ILE A 296 52.54 14.32 7.73
C ILE A 296 52.75 15.22 8.94
N ASN A 297 52.33 16.47 8.83
CA ASN A 297 52.33 17.43 9.92
C ASN A 297 50.90 17.74 10.34
N ILE A 298 50.57 17.54 11.61
CA ILE A 298 49.27 17.91 12.18
C ILE A 298 49.30 19.41 12.49
N LEU A 299 48.42 20.18 11.87
CA LEU A 299 48.41 21.64 11.97
C LEU A 299 47.74 22.13 13.26
N ILE A 300 46.65 21.46 13.66
CA ILE A 300 45.82 21.84 14.81
C ILE A 300 45.88 20.71 15.85
N PRO A 301 46.18 21.00 17.13
CA PRO A 301 46.19 19.97 18.16
C PRO A 301 44.78 19.37 18.34
N PRO A 302 44.63 18.03 18.24
CA PRO A 302 43.33 17.37 18.33
C PRO A 302 42.79 17.33 19.76
N THR A 303 41.50 17.01 19.90
CA THR A 303 40.85 16.75 21.20
C THR A 303 40.38 15.31 21.33
N VAL A 304 40.24 14.83 22.56
CA VAL A 304 39.85 13.43 22.84
C VAL A 304 38.47 13.12 22.25
N ASN A 305 38.37 12.00 21.53
CA ASN A 305 37.22 11.52 20.76
C ASN A 305 36.80 12.42 19.58
N GLN A 306 37.64 13.38 19.17
CA GLN A 306 37.38 14.16 17.96
C GLN A 306 37.22 13.24 16.74
N ASP A 307 36.17 13.48 15.96
CA ASP A 307 35.87 12.80 14.71
C ASP A 307 35.79 11.26 14.81
N ILE A 308 35.47 10.73 16.00
CA ILE A 308 35.26 9.30 16.24
C ILE A 308 33.80 9.04 16.63
N ARG A 309 33.14 8.12 15.91
CA ARG A 309 31.86 7.53 16.34
C ARG A 309 32.12 6.36 17.27
N PRO A 310 31.73 6.45 18.56
CA PRO A 310 31.93 5.35 19.48
C PRO A 310 31.01 4.17 19.14
N VAL A 311 31.36 2.99 19.65
CA VAL A 311 30.59 1.76 19.46
C VAL A 311 29.14 1.96 19.91
N GLY A 312 28.20 1.65 19.01
CA GLY A 312 26.77 1.73 19.30
C GLY A 312 26.23 3.15 19.49
N SER A 313 26.92 4.17 18.95
CA SER A 313 26.43 5.55 18.95
C SER A 313 25.12 5.73 18.18
N ASP A 314 24.95 5.03 17.05
CA ASP A 314 23.72 5.07 16.26
C ASP A 314 22.67 4.09 16.81
N LEU A 315 23.11 2.86 17.09
CA LEU A 315 22.23 1.78 17.52
C LEU A 315 22.94 0.89 18.53
N LYS A 316 22.33 0.68 19.69
CA LYS A 316 22.89 -0.20 20.72
C LYS A 316 22.33 -1.61 20.58
N LYS A 317 23.18 -2.62 20.75
CA LYS A 317 22.75 -4.01 20.86
C LYS A 317 21.71 -4.14 21.97
N GLY A 318 20.59 -4.81 21.66
CA GLY A 318 19.47 -4.98 22.57
C GLY A 318 18.51 -3.79 22.66
N GLN A 319 18.76 -2.70 21.95
CA GLN A 319 17.80 -1.60 21.83
C GLN A 319 16.55 -2.07 21.06
N ILE A 320 15.37 -1.66 21.52
CA ILE A 320 14.12 -1.87 20.80
C ILE A 320 14.12 -0.97 19.55
N ILE A 321 14.01 -1.57 18.37
CA ILE A 321 13.93 -0.86 17.09
C ILE A 321 12.51 -0.85 16.51
N SER A 322 11.64 -1.76 16.96
CA SER A 322 10.20 -1.69 16.70
C SER A 322 9.43 -2.25 17.89
N SER A 323 8.38 -1.55 18.30
CA SER A 323 7.64 -1.84 19.53
C SER A 323 6.42 -2.74 19.33
N ASN A 324 6.12 -3.17 18.09
CA ASN A 324 4.85 -3.80 17.69
C ASN A 324 3.64 -2.97 18.16
N ASN A 325 3.29 -1.95 17.38
CA ASN A 325 2.17 -1.05 17.61
C ASN A 325 0.96 -1.32 16.70
N GLY A 326 0.93 -2.49 16.05
CA GLY A 326 -0.13 -2.81 15.09
C GLY A 326 -0.01 -2.09 13.74
N ILE A 327 1.06 -1.32 13.51
CA ILE A 327 1.28 -0.61 12.25
C ILE A 327 1.97 -1.52 11.23
N PRO A 328 1.50 -1.56 9.98
CA PRO A 328 2.19 -2.24 8.88
C PRO A 328 3.62 -1.75 8.70
N LEU A 329 4.55 -2.69 8.50
CA LEU A 329 5.97 -2.39 8.31
C LEU A 329 6.23 -1.68 6.99
N SER A 330 6.95 -0.56 7.06
CA SER A 330 7.39 0.25 5.93
C SER A 330 8.77 -0.16 5.42
N SER A 331 9.19 0.38 4.27
CA SER A 331 10.56 0.18 3.76
C SER A 331 11.63 0.71 4.71
N GLN A 332 11.34 1.76 5.48
CA GLN A 332 12.27 2.34 6.46
C GLN A 332 12.48 1.39 7.64
N ASP A 333 11.40 0.74 8.12
CA ASP A 333 11.48 -0.25 9.18
C ASP A 333 12.35 -1.43 8.74
N LEU A 334 12.13 -1.94 7.53
CA LEU A 334 12.89 -3.07 7.00
C LEU A 334 14.37 -2.73 6.79
N ALA A 335 14.68 -1.50 6.36
CA ALA A 335 16.07 -1.02 6.24
C ALA A 335 16.75 -0.95 7.62
N LEU A 336 16.04 -0.45 8.64
CA LEU A 336 16.54 -0.43 10.02
C LEU A 336 16.76 -1.86 10.56
N PHE A 337 15.85 -2.79 10.27
CA PHE A 337 16.00 -4.19 10.68
C PHE A 337 17.22 -4.84 10.02
N ALA A 338 17.44 -4.59 8.73
CA ALA A 338 18.62 -5.06 8.02
C ALA A 338 19.90 -4.50 8.64
N ALA A 339 19.98 -3.18 8.88
CA ALA A 339 21.12 -2.54 9.52
C ALA A 339 21.36 -3.06 10.95
N ALA A 340 20.31 -3.43 11.65
CA ALA A 340 20.35 -4.01 12.99
C ALA A 340 20.69 -5.51 13.03
N GLY A 341 20.92 -6.14 11.86
CA GLY A 341 21.25 -7.56 11.73
C GLY A 341 20.07 -8.52 11.87
N VAL A 342 18.84 -8.02 11.74
CA VAL A 342 17.62 -8.84 11.82
C VAL A 342 17.31 -9.39 10.42
N GLN A 343 17.26 -10.72 10.30
CA GLN A 343 17.00 -11.40 9.03
C GLN A 343 15.57 -11.95 8.91
N ASN A 344 15.01 -12.37 10.05
CA ASN A 344 13.67 -12.91 10.16
C ASN A 344 12.95 -12.25 11.33
N ILE A 345 11.65 -12.06 11.19
CA ILE A 345 10.77 -11.48 12.22
C ILE A 345 9.48 -12.28 12.33
N GLN A 346 8.85 -12.24 13.51
CA GLN A 346 7.49 -12.74 13.68
C GLN A 346 6.48 -11.67 13.25
N VAL A 347 5.53 -12.07 12.40
CA VAL A 347 4.43 -11.24 11.94
C VAL A 347 3.09 -11.95 12.19
N PHE A 348 2.02 -11.17 12.35
CA PHE A 348 0.67 -11.76 12.37
C PHE A 348 0.37 -12.41 11.02
N LYS A 349 -0.28 -13.58 11.07
CA LYS A 349 -0.75 -14.27 9.88
C LYS A 349 -1.96 -13.53 9.29
N GLU A 350 -1.93 -13.28 7.99
CA GLU A 350 -3.05 -12.75 7.20
C GLU A 350 -4.27 -13.67 7.22
#